data_AF-A0AAE1RS64-F1
#
_entry.id   AF-A0AAE1RS64-F1
#
_cell.length_a   1.000
_cell.length_b   1.000
_cell.length_c   1.000
_cell.angle_alpha   90.00
_cell.angle_beta   90.00
_cell.angle_gamma   90.00
#
_symmetry.space_group_name_H-M   'P 1'
#
loop_
_entity.id
_entity.type
_entity.pdbx_description
1 polymer ?
#
loop_
_entity_poly.entity_id
_entity_poly.type
_entity_poly.pdbx_seq_one_letter_code
_entity_poly.pdbx_strand_id
1 'polypeptide(L)'
;MDKASILEGAINLIRQLREKAAPAVLKKARNYEHQSSIDMMMKSSLPQVEVRSLEEEMLITIYCKKQQKGNIDKILSVIHKLHLTIKSCNFMPFGSTTMHITVIAQV
;
A
#
# COMPACT_ATOMS: atom_id res chain seq x y z
N MET A 1 47.01 -7.21 4.29
CA MET A 1 45.99 -6.30 3.72
C MET A 1 45.56 -5.40 4.87
N ASP A 2 46.19 -4.23 4.95
CA ASP A 2 46.16 -3.39 6.13
C ASP A 2 44.85 -2.62 6.23
N LYS A 3 44.25 -2.58 7.43
CA LYS A 3 42.96 -1.92 7.70
C LYS A 3 42.96 -0.45 7.28
N ALA A 4 44.13 0.20 7.27
CA ALA A 4 44.32 1.56 6.80
C ALA A 4 44.05 1.73 5.29
N SER A 5 44.41 0.75 4.45
CA SER A 5 44.12 0.80 3.01
C SER A 5 42.62 0.68 2.69
N ILE A 6 41.87 -0.05 3.53
CA ILE A 6 40.42 -0.19 3.38
C ILE A 6 39.72 1.12 3.72
N LEU A 7 40.20 1.82 4.75
CA LEU A 7 39.62 3.09 5.17
C LEU A 7 39.91 4.22 4.15
N GLU A 8 41.13 4.28 3.62
CA GLU A 8 41.51 5.21 2.55
C GLU A 8 40.66 5.01 1.29
N GLY A 9 40.48 3.76 0.86
CA GLY A 9 39.61 3.41 -0.27
C GLY A 9 38.15 3.84 -0.08
N ALA A 10 37.61 3.70 1.14
CA ALA A 10 36.24 4.11 1.46
C ALA A 10 36.07 5.63 1.46
N ILE A 11 37.05 6.37 1.97
CA ILE A 11 37.03 7.84 2.00
C ILE A 11 37.11 8.39 0.58
N ASN A 12 37.96 7.80 -0.28
CA ASN A 12 38.14 8.28 -1.64
C ASN A 12 36.89 8.00 -2.52
N LEU A 13 36.17 6.90 -2.27
CA LEU A 13 34.90 6.58 -2.93
C LEU A 13 33.82 7.63 -2.62
N ILE A 14 33.66 8.00 -1.35
CA ILE A 14 32.66 9.00 -0.92
C ILE A 14 33.00 10.38 -1.49
N ARG A 15 34.29 10.72 -1.59
CA ARG A 15 34.75 11.97 -2.19
C ARG A 15 34.44 12.03 -3.68
N GLN A 16 34.71 10.95 -4.44
CA GLN A 16 34.37 10.88 -5.87
C GLN A 16 32.86 10.97 -6.13
N LEU A 17 32.03 10.36 -5.28
CA LEU A 17 30.57 10.44 -5.40
C LEU A 17 30.04 11.86 -5.15
N ARG A 18 30.66 12.61 -4.23
CA ARG A 18 30.30 13.99 -3.92
C ARG A 18 30.77 14.97 -4.99
N GLU A 19 31.94 14.76 -5.60
CA GLU A 19 32.48 15.65 -6.64
C GLU A 19 31.71 15.57 -7.97
N LYS A 20 31.06 14.43 -8.26
CA LYS A 20 30.18 14.25 -9.43
C LYS A 20 28.75 14.76 -9.25
N ALA A 21 28.38 15.22 -8.05
CA ALA A 21 27.05 15.77 -7.78
C ALA A 21 27.12 17.30 -7.70
N ALA A 22 26.91 17.96 -8.84
CA ALA A 22 26.66 19.40 -8.88
C ALA A 22 25.36 19.76 -8.12
N PRO A 23 25.24 20.96 -7.52
CA PRO A 23 24.17 21.29 -6.60
C PRO A 23 22.86 21.59 -7.34
N ALA A 24 21.97 20.62 -7.40
CA ALA A 24 20.58 20.86 -7.78
C ALA A 24 19.81 21.40 -6.56
N VAL A 25 19.67 22.73 -6.56
CA VAL A 25 18.74 23.47 -5.70
C VAL A 25 17.34 22.88 -5.82
N LEU A 26 16.83 22.42 -4.68
CA LEU A 26 15.43 22.34 -4.25
C LEU A 26 14.38 22.68 -5.34
N LYS A 27 13.86 21.65 -6.00
CA LYS A 27 12.44 21.59 -6.33
C LYS A 27 11.84 20.32 -5.76
N LYS A 28 11.08 20.53 -4.68
CA LYS A 28 10.32 19.57 -3.90
C LYS A 28 9.33 18.83 -4.83
N ALA A 29 9.70 17.63 -5.27
CA ALA A 29 8.78 16.67 -5.85
C ALA A 29 8.35 15.70 -4.73
N ARG A 30 7.04 15.65 -4.46
CA ARG A 30 6.45 14.66 -3.56
C ARG A 30 6.75 13.27 -4.13
N ASN A 31 7.51 12.47 -3.38
CA ASN A 31 7.90 11.10 -3.72
C ASN A 31 6.70 10.22 -4.08
N TYR A 32 6.66 9.76 -5.33
CA TYR A 32 5.98 8.55 -5.76
C TYR A 32 6.94 7.37 -5.56
N GLU A 33 7.15 6.92 -4.32
CA GLU A 33 7.81 5.62 -4.06
C GLU A 33 6.81 4.56 -3.59
N HIS A 34 5.52 4.88 -3.54
CA HIS A 34 4.48 3.92 -3.16
C HIS A 34 3.99 3.05 -4.34
N GLN A 35 4.34 3.43 -5.58
CA GLN A 35 3.79 2.80 -6.78
C GLN A 35 4.37 1.41 -7.06
N SER A 36 5.58 1.11 -6.58
CA SER A 36 6.29 -0.15 -6.83
C SER A 36 5.69 -1.34 -6.05
N SER A 37 5.35 -1.14 -4.77
CA SER A 37 4.87 -2.22 -3.89
C SER A 37 3.42 -2.61 -4.16
N ILE A 38 2.56 -1.65 -4.49
CA ILE A 38 1.14 -1.91 -4.78
C ILE A 38 1.01 -2.74 -6.05
N ASP A 39 1.77 -2.43 -7.10
CA ASP A 39 1.67 -3.12 -8.40
C ASP A 39 2.10 -4.59 -8.31
N MET A 40 3.11 -4.90 -7.49
CA MET A 40 3.52 -6.28 -7.21
C MET A 40 2.49 -7.03 -6.35
N MET A 41 1.81 -6.34 -5.44
CA MET A 41 0.78 -6.91 -4.56
C MET A 41 -0.56 -7.16 -5.29
N MET A 42 -0.90 -6.34 -6.29
CA MET A 42 -2.05 -6.51 -7.19
C MET A 42 -1.85 -7.63 -8.22
N LYS A 43 -0.66 -8.21 -8.37
CA LYS A 43 -0.46 -9.45 -9.15
C LYS A 43 -1.07 -10.67 -8.45
N SER A 44 -1.21 -10.64 -7.13
CA SER A 44 -1.93 -11.68 -6.39
C SER A 44 -3.43 -11.67 -6.74
N SER A 45 -4.06 -12.84 -6.82
CA SER A 45 -5.50 -12.98 -7.06
C SER A 45 -6.34 -12.74 -5.80
N LEU A 46 -5.68 -12.56 -4.65
CA LEU A 46 -6.32 -12.40 -3.35
C LEU A 46 -6.64 -10.93 -3.10
N PRO A 47 -7.81 -10.62 -2.52
CA PRO A 47 -8.14 -9.28 -2.09
C PRO A 47 -7.21 -8.85 -0.94
N GLN A 48 -6.75 -7.61 -0.98
CA GLN A 48 -6.08 -7.00 0.17
C GLN A 48 -7.14 -6.47 1.12
N VAL A 49 -6.98 -6.76 2.42
CA VAL A 49 -7.90 -6.33 3.46
C VAL A 49 -7.13 -5.59 4.53
N GLU A 50 -7.60 -4.41 4.88
CA GLU A 50 -7.14 -3.61 6.01
C GLU A 50 -8.32 -3.40 6.96
N VAL A 51 -8.10 -3.60 8.25
CA VAL A 51 -9.14 -3.38 9.28
C VAL A 51 -8.60 -2.40 10.29
N ARG A 52 -9.39 -1.37 10.57
CA ARG A 52 -9.15 -0.40 11.66
C ARG A 52 -10.34 -0.43 12.59
N SER A 53 -10.10 -0.39 13.89
CA SER A 53 -11.15 -0.35 14.91
C SER A 53 -11.05 0.92 15.73
N LEU A 54 -12.18 1.53 16.04
CA LEU A 54 -12.31 2.65 16.97
C LEU A 54 -13.55 2.39 17.83
N GLU A 55 -13.35 2.27 19.14
CA GLU A 55 -14.41 1.93 20.10
C GLU A 55 -15.18 0.67 19.67
N GLU A 56 -16.46 0.81 19.33
CA GLU A 56 -17.35 -0.27 18.88
C GLU A 56 -17.44 -0.37 17.34
N GLU A 57 -16.81 0.55 16.61
CA GLU A 57 -16.85 0.59 15.15
C GLU A 57 -15.56 0.04 14.51
N MET A 58 -15.75 -0.62 13.37
CA MET A 58 -14.70 -1.17 12.53
C MET A 58 -14.82 -0.61 11.12
N LEU A 59 -13.73 -0.03 10.62
CA LEU A 59 -13.53 0.33 9.24
C LEU A 59 -12.76 -0.78 8.53
N ILE A 60 -13.46 -1.51 7.66
CA ILE A 60 -12.90 -2.58 6.83
C ILE A 60 -12.70 -2.04 5.43
N THR A 61 -11.45 -1.99 4.98
CA THR A 61 -11.04 -1.52 3.67
C THR A 61 -10.55 -2.71 2.84
N ILE A 62 -11.14 -2.93 1.68
CA ILE A 62 -10.83 -4.07 0.81
C ILE A 62 -10.45 -3.55 -0.57
N TYR A 63 -9.26 -3.90 -1.03
CA TYR A 63 -8.81 -3.64 -2.40
C TYR A 63 -8.77 -4.96 -3.16
N CYS A 64 -9.51 -5.04 -4.25
CA CYS A 64 -9.58 -6.26 -5.05
C CYS A 64 -9.65 -5.96 -6.55
N LYS A 65 -9.39 -6.98 -7.36
CA LYS A 65 -9.65 -6.86 -8.80
C LYS A 65 -11.15 -6.82 -9.04
N LYS A 66 -11.55 -5.97 -9.99
CA LYS A 66 -12.89 -5.87 -10.58
C LYS A 66 -13.14 -7.15 -11.39
N GLN A 67 -13.35 -8.26 -10.72
CA GLN A 67 -13.75 -9.54 -11.31
C GLN A 67 -15.20 -9.88 -10.93
N GLN A 68 -15.82 -10.74 -11.77
CA GLN A 68 -17.26 -10.98 -12.04
C GLN A 68 -18.30 -10.77 -10.91
N LYS A 69 -19.55 -10.55 -11.36
CA LYS A 69 -20.80 -10.53 -10.57
C LYS A 69 -20.75 -11.53 -9.39
N GLY A 70 -21.06 -11.05 -8.18
CA GLY A 70 -21.22 -11.88 -6.97
C GLY A 70 -20.12 -11.77 -5.91
N ASN A 71 -19.03 -11.05 -6.16
CA ASN A 71 -18.00 -10.83 -5.13
C ASN A 71 -18.47 -9.92 -3.99
N ILE A 72 -19.34 -8.96 -4.30
CA ILE A 72 -19.93 -8.07 -3.30
C ILE A 72 -20.76 -8.88 -2.29
N ASP A 73 -21.62 -9.77 -2.78
CA ASP A 73 -22.48 -10.61 -1.93
C ASP A 73 -21.65 -11.54 -1.04
N LYS A 74 -20.53 -12.08 -1.55
CA LYS A 74 -19.59 -12.88 -0.75
C LYS A 74 -18.96 -12.08 0.37
N ILE A 75 -18.51 -10.86 0.09
CA ILE A 75 -17.89 -9.97 1.08
C ILE A 75 -18.89 -9.64 2.18
N LEU A 76 -20.09 -9.21 1.80
CA LEU A 76 -21.16 -8.90 2.76
C LEU A 76 -21.54 -10.14 3.57
N SER A 77 -21.64 -11.32 2.95
CA SER A 77 -21.91 -12.58 3.65
C SER A 77 -20.83 -12.94 4.67
N VAL A 78 -19.54 -12.74 4.34
CA VAL A 78 -18.44 -12.97 5.28
C VAL A 78 -18.55 -12.01 6.47
N ILE A 79 -18.83 -10.73 6.23
CA ILE A 79 -18.98 -9.73 7.30
C ILE A 79 -20.17 -10.09 8.21
N HIS A 80 -21.30 -10.50 7.63
CA HIS A 80 -22.45 -10.98 8.40
C HIS A 80 -22.14 -12.23 9.23
N LYS A 81 -21.33 -13.17 8.72
CA LYS A 81 -20.89 -14.38 9.46
C LYS A 81 -19.95 -14.06 10.63
N LEU A 82 -19.30 -12.91 10.62
CA LEU A 82 -18.46 -12.44 11.71
C LEU A 82 -19.26 -11.72 12.80
N HIS A 83 -20.60 -11.76 12.74
CA HIS A 83 -21.52 -11.09 13.67
C HIS A 83 -21.37 -9.56 13.70
N LEU A 84 -20.80 -8.97 12.65
CA LEU A 84 -20.68 -7.52 12.50
C LEU A 84 -21.94 -6.94 11.87
N THR A 85 -22.43 -5.84 12.45
CA THR A 85 -23.56 -5.07 11.91
C THR A 85 -23.06 -4.02 10.94
N ILE A 86 -23.38 -4.15 9.65
CA ILE A 86 -22.97 -3.19 8.63
C ILE A 86 -23.74 -1.87 8.79
N LYS A 87 -23.03 -0.79 9.13
CA LYS A 87 -23.56 0.58 9.24
C LYS A 87 -23.53 1.30 7.90
N SER A 88 -22.43 1.16 7.17
CA SER A 88 -22.31 1.69 5.82
C SER A 88 -21.38 0.82 4.99
N CYS A 89 -21.63 0.79 3.68
CA CYS A 89 -20.79 0.08 2.73
C CYS A 89 -20.70 0.89 1.45
N ASN A 90 -19.48 1.14 0.99
CA ASN A 90 -19.20 1.92 -0.21
C ASN A 90 -18.36 1.09 -1.18
N PHE A 91 -18.72 1.15 -2.46
CA PHE A 91 -18.05 0.43 -3.53
C PHE A 91 -17.54 1.45 -4.56
N MET A 92 -16.22 1.62 -4.61
CA MET A 92 -15.56 2.57 -5.48
C MET A 92 -14.74 1.82 -6.53
N PRO A 93 -15.23 1.69 -7.77
CA PRO A 93 -14.41 1.14 -8.85
C PRO A 93 -13.26 2.11 -9.18
N PHE A 94 -12.06 1.57 -9.35
CA PHE A 94 -10.89 2.35 -9.74
C PHE A 94 -10.27 1.77 -11.01
N GLY A 95 -10.13 2.59 -12.05
CA GLY A 95 -9.70 2.16 -13.37
C GLY A 95 -10.59 1.05 -13.97
N SER A 96 -10.00 0.24 -14.84
CA SER A 96 -10.69 -0.84 -15.56
C SER A 96 -10.73 -2.17 -14.79
N THR A 97 -9.78 -2.40 -13.88
CA THR A 97 -9.52 -3.72 -13.28
C THR A 97 -9.57 -3.76 -11.77
N THR A 98 -9.81 -2.65 -11.06
CA THR A 98 -9.78 -2.63 -9.59
C THR A 98 -11.06 -2.10 -8.97
N MET A 99 -11.34 -2.54 -7.76
CA MET A 99 -12.45 -2.14 -6.91
C MET A 99 -11.92 -1.91 -5.50
N HIS A 100 -12.30 -0.78 -4.94
CA HIS A 100 -12.05 -0.42 -3.55
C HIS A 100 -13.38 -0.48 -2.80
N ILE A 101 -13.43 -1.19 -1.69
CA ILE A 101 -14.63 -1.39 -0.89
C ILE A 101 -14.32 -0.92 0.51
N THR A 102 -15.19 -0.10 1.07
CA THR A 102 -15.07 0.41 2.43
C THR A 102 -16.33 0.09 3.18
N VAL A 103 -16.22 -0.62 4.29
CA VAL A 103 -17.34 -1.02 5.14
C VAL A 103 -17.12 -0.46 6.53
N ILE A 104 -18.11 0.27 7.05
CA ILE A 104 -18.18 0.60 8.47
C ILE A 104 -19.14 -0.40 9.09
N ALA A 105 -18.67 -1.13 10.09
CA ALA A 105 -19.46 -2.11 10.81
C ALA A 105 -19.29 -1.96 12.33
N GLN A 106 -20.29 -2.36 13.10
CA GLN A 106 -20.26 -2.33 14.56
C GLN A 106 -20.27 -3.77 15.09
N VAL A 107 -19.53 -4.03 16.16
CA VAL A 107 -19.55 -5.32 16.88
C VAL A 107 -20.83 -5.48 17.70
#